data_AF-A0A7S4PUP8-F1
#
_entry.id   AF-A0A7S4PUP8-F1
#
_cell.length_a   1.000
_cell.length_b   1.000
_cell.length_c   1.000
_cell.angle_alpha   90.00
_cell.angle_beta   90.00
_cell.angle_gamma   90.00
#
_symmetry.space_group_name_H-M   'P 1'
#
loop_
_entity.id
_entity.type
_entity.pdbx_description
1 polymer ?
#
loop_
_entity_poly.entity_id
_entity_poly.type
_entity_poly.pdbx_seq_one_letter_code
_entity_poly.pdbx_strand_id
1 'polypeptide(L)'
;GAGLAAAASVAAAAASRGRAAAPRGALLARAAGRRGAALGAAAAAAAVAMPRGAQAEAQNLPVVGGEDIMRQKAHGTSPHEVQQELRWGVSRKEADRICSFNRDFAEFAGYWRTTNFIPELRTQKEQNPEVEPETTFYDSVTGKPLFVAPRGRTVKAFLEESFTHGWPSFRDNEVIWENVRCLRDGECVSVDGTHLGHNIPDGSGNRYCINLVSVAGKPVEA
;
A
#
# COMPACT_ATOMS: atom_id res chain seq x y z
N GLY A 1 -42.65 42.48 -15.01
CA GLY A 1 -41.85 43.27 -14.07
C GLY A 1 -40.55 42.53 -13.87
N ALA A 2 -39.42 43.07 -14.30
CA ALA A 2 -38.64 44.12 -13.62
C ALA A 2 -38.10 43.58 -12.27
N GLY A 3 -36.79 43.49 -12.01
CA GLY A 3 -35.68 44.17 -12.67
C GLY A 3 -34.31 43.53 -12.45
N LEU A 4 -33.42 43.95 -13.34
CA LEU A 4 -31.98 43.85 -13.31
C LEU A 4 -31.40 44.48 -12.03
N ALA A 5 -30.30 43.92 -11.53
CA ALA A 5 -29.30 44.68 -10.79
C ALA A 5 -27.93 44.46 -11.45
N ALA A 6 -27.23 45.57 -11.62
CA ALA A 6 -26.11 45.78 -12.53
C ALA A 6 -24.74 45.51 -11.89
N ALA A 7 -23.75 45.53 -12.78
CA ALA A 7 -22.33 45.31 -12.60
C ALA A 7 -21.62 46.21 -11.56
N ALA A 8 -20.48 45.73 -11.08
CA ALA A 8 -19.32 46.58 -10.79
C ALA A 8 -18.02 45.80 -11.09
N SER A 9 -17.27 46.31 -12.06
CA SER A 9 -15.89 45.98 -12.37
C SER A 9 -15.00 47.12 -11.87
N VAL A 10 -13.88 46.81 -11.20
CA VAL A 10 -12.71 47.72 -11.12
C VAL A 10 -11.43 46.88 -11.14
N ALA A 11 -10.47 47.43 -11.88
CA ALA A 11 -9.26 46.84 -12.38
C ALA A 11 -8.06 46.80 -11.42
N ALA A 12 -7.11 45.97 -11.85
CA ALA A 12 -5.67 45.89 -11.61
C ALA A 12 -4.93 47.06 -10.91
N ALA A 13 -3.92 46.69 -10.13
CA ALA A 13 -2.64 47.39 -10.11
C ALA A 13 -1.48 46.37 -9.94
N ALA A 14 -0.58 46.39 -10.91
CA ALA A 14 0.72 45.72 -10.89
C ALA A 14 1.81 46.73 -10.52
N ALA A 15 2.83 46.30 -9.77
CA ALA A 15 4.20 46.83 -9.75
C ALA A 15 4.96 46.13 -8.61
N SER A 16 6.25 45.86 -8.64
CA SER A 16 7.28 45.88 -9.68
C SER A 16 8.53 45.22 -9.09
N ARG A 17 9.48 44.93 -9.98
CA ARG A 17 10.70 44.15 -9.78
C ARG A 17 11.75 44.89 -8.94
N GLY A 18 12.55 44.14 -8.18
CA GLY A 18 13.85 44.57 -7.68
C GLY A 18 14.85 43.40 -7.70
N ARG A 19 15.78 43.44 -8.66
CA ARG A 19 16.89 42.49 -8.84
C ARG A 19 18.17 43.31 -8.72
N ALA A 20 19.13 42.93 -7.88
CA ALA A 20 20.52 43.39 -8.01
C ALA A 20 21.49 42.46 -7.28
N ALA A 21 22.64 42.25 -7.91
CA ALA A 21 23.67 41.27 -7.62
C ALA A 21 24.83 41.83 -6.78
N ALA A 22 25.68 40.93 -6.29
CA ALA A 22 26.96 41.18 -5.63
C ALA A 22 27.99 41.93 -6.51
N PRO A 23 29.12 42.39 -5.93
CA PRO A 23 30.38 41.78 -6.34
C PRO A 23 31.45 41.60 -5.24
N ARG A 24 32.53 40.97 -5.71
CA ARG A 24 33.73 40.40 -5.07
C ARG A 24 34.73 41.42 -4.53
N GLY A 25 35.51 41.02 -3.53
CA GLY A 25 36.78 41.63 -3.13
C GLY A 25 37.77 40.54 -2.67
N ALA A 26 39.00 40.59 -3.18
CA ALA A 26 39.95 39.49 -3.23
C ALA A 26 41.13 39.61 -2.25
N LEU A 27 41.73 38.45 -1.96
CA LEU A 27 43.15 38.14 -1.74
C LEU A 27 44.00 38.94 -0.73
N LEU A 28 44.72 38.21 0.14
CA LEU A 28 46.19 38.26 0.19
C LEU A 28 46.77 37.02 0.88
N ALA A 29 47.94 36.61 0.37
CA ALA A 29 48.61 35.33 0.58
C ALA A 29 49.71 35.38 1.66
N ARG A 30 50.16 34.18 2.09
CA ARG A 30 51.56 33.79 2.46
C ARG A 30 51.50 32.36 3.05
N ALA A 31 52.48 31.46 2.95
CA ALA A 31 53.61 31.20 2.07
C ALA A 31 54.20 29.83 2.50
N ALA A 32 54.85 29.14 1.55
CA ALA A 32 55.99 28.23 1.73
C ALA A 32 55.90 26.96 2.61
N GLY A 33 55.68 25.82 1.95
CA GLY A 33 56.73 24.82 1.68
C GLY A 33 57.20 23.88 2.81
N ARG A 34 57.09 22.56 2.57
CA ARG A 34 58.22 21.62 2.61
C ARG A 34 57.85 20.24 2.04
N ARG A 35 58.78 19.71 1.25
CA ARG A 35 58.80 18.37 0.64
C ARG A 35 58.77 17.29 1.72
N GLY A 36 57.96 16.25 1.53
CA GLY A 36 57.95 15.04 2.34
C GLY A 36 57.53 13.86 1.46
N ALA A 37 58.37 12.82 1.46
CA ALA A 37 58.40 11.73 0.50
C ALA A 37 57.13 10.85 0.50
N ALA A 38 56.82 10.32 -0.68
CA ALA A 38 55.90 9.21 -0.88
C ALA A 38 56.45 7.95 -0.19
N LEU A 39 55.66 7.39 0.73
CA LEU A 39 55.68 5.96 1.02
C LEU A 39 54.29 5.42 0.70
N GLY A 40 54.22 4.60 -0.34
CA GLY A 40 53.00 3.90 -0.73
C GLY A 40 52.62 2.88 0.32
N ALA A 41 51.49 3.10 1.01
CA ALA A 41 50.76 2.04 1.66
C ALA A 41 49.86 1.39 0.61
N ALA A 42 50.26 0.21 0.13
CA ALA A 42 49.35 -0.65 -0.63
C ALA A 42 48.23 -1.09 0.33
N ALA A 43 47.08 -0.43 0.24
CA ALA A 43 45.85 -0.93 0.85
C ALA A 43 45.46 -2.21 0.08
N ALA A 44 45.77 -3.37 0.66
CA ALA A 44 45.17 -4.61 0.23
C ALA A 44 43.65 -4.49 0.46
N ALA A 45 42.91 -4.21 -0.60
CA ALA A 45 41.47 -4.34 -0.61
C ALA A 45 41.14 -5.82 -0.45
N ALA A 46 40.97 -6.27 0.79
CA ALA A 46 40.29 -7.53 1.05
C ALA A 46 38.86 -7.35 0.52
N ALA A 47 38.61 -7.88 -0.68
CA ALA A 47 37.26 -8.07 -1.18
C ALA A 47 36.58 -9.06 -0.22
N VAL A 48 35.88 -8.52 0.76
CA VAL A 48 34.92 -9.30 1.55
C VAL A 48 33.90 -9.78 0.53
N ALA A 49 33.99 -11.07 0.20
CA ALA A 49 32.96 -11.74 -0.55
C ALA A 49 31.68 -11.58 0.26
N MET A 50 30.80 -10.68 -0.19
CA MET A 50 29.43 -10.62 0.30
C MET A 50 28.84 -12.02 0.12
N PRO A 51 28.20 -12.59 1.14
CA PRO A 51 27.48 -13.84 0.94
C PRO A 51 26.49 -13.54 -0.19
N ARG A 52 26.58 -14.29 -1.30
CA ARG A 52 25.53 -14.31 -2.30
C ARG A 52 24.27 -14.67 -1.52
N GLY A 53 23.44 -13.66 -1.26
CA GLY A 53 22.12 -13.87 -0.69
C GLY A 53 21.48 -14.98 -1.48
N ALA A 54 21.00 -15.99 -0.76
CA ALA A 54 20.24 -17.08 -1.33
C ALA A 54 19.30 -16.48 -2.38
N GLN A 55 19.47 -16.89 -3.64
CA GLN A 55 18.49 -16.58 -4.66
C GLN A 55 17.20 -17.19 -4.12
N ALA A 56 16.25 -16.33 -3.72
CA ALA A 56 14.92 -16.78 -3.35
C ALA A 56 14.45 -17.67 -4.49
N GLU A 57 14.15 -18.94 -4.19
CA GLU A 57 13.48 -19.80 -5.16
C GLU A 57 12.27 -19.01 -5.67
N ALA A 58 12.07 -19.01 -6.99
CA ALA A 58 10.89 -18.42 -7.59
C ALA A 58 9.68 -19.14 -6.98
N GLN A 59 9.07 -18.54 -5.96
CA GLN A 59 7.88 -19.08 -5.35
C GLN A 59 6.83 -19.15 -6.46
N ASN A 60 6.26 -20.33 -6.66
CA ASN A 60 5.22 -20.51 -7.66
C ASN A 60 3.95 -19.83 -7.12
N LEU A 61 3.77 -18.55 -7.43
CA LEU A 61 2.68 -17.71 -6.93
C LEU A 61 1.47 -17.75 -7.89
N PRO A 62 0.24 -17.73 -7.36
CA PRO A 62 -0.13 -17.63 -5.94
C PRO A 62 0.15 -18.93 -5.15
N VAL A 63 0.36 -18.82 -3.83
CA VAL A 63 0.43 -20.02 -2.98
C VAL A 63 -0.94 -20.68 -2.91
N VAL A 64 -1.05 -21.87 -3.51
CA VAL A 64 -2.32 -22.59 -3.63
C VAL A 64 -2.71 -23.26 -2.31
N GLY A 65 -3.95 -23.04 -1.86
CA GLY A 65 -4.56 -23.69 -0.69
C GLY A 65 -5.49 -24.84 -1.07
N GLY A 66 -5.83 -25.69 -0.09
CA GLY A 66 -6.86 -26.71 -0.24
C GLY A 66 -8.26 -26.16 0.03
N GLU A 67 -9.29 -26.74 -0.61
CA GLU A 67 -10.70 -26.40 -0.37
C GLU A 67 -11.12 -26.56 1.10
N ASP A 68 -10.42 -27.42 1.85
CA ASP A 68 -10.70 -27.67 3.26
C ASP A 68 -10.42 -26.45 4.16
N ILE A 69 -9.68 -25.44 3.68
CA ILE A 69 -9.54 -24.15 4.35
C ILE A 69 -10.90 -23.47 4.50
N MET A 70 -11.80 -23.61 3.52
CA MET A 70 -13.14 -22.99 3.52
C MET A 70 -14.23 -23.94 3.99
N ARG A 71 -13.88 -25.06 4.64
CA ARG A 71 -14.88 -25.95 5.26
C ARG A 71 -15.66 -25.22 6.35
N GLN A 72 -16.89 -25.67 6.61
CA GLN A 72 -17.71 -25.21 7.73
C GLN A 72 -16.94 -25.30 9.06
N LYS A 73 -16.99 -24.20 9.83
CA LYS A 73 -16.43 -24.02 11.17
C LYS A 73 -17.53 -23.49 12.11
N ALA A 74 -17.13 -22.94 13.25
CA ALA A 74 -18.04 -22.43 14.26
C ALA A 74 -18.88 -21.23 13.77
N HIS A 75 -18.37 -20.43 12.83
CA HIS A 75 -19.09 -19.29 12.26
C HIS A 75 -18.95 -19.26 10.75
N GLY A 76 -19.79 -20.01 10.05
CA GLY A 76 -19.70 -20.17 8.60
C GLY A 76 -18.38 -20.86 8.21
N THR A 77 -17.58 -20.26 7.33
CA THR A 77 -16.24 -20.73 7.00
C THR A 77 -15.16 -20.24 7.96
N SER A 78 -15.50 -19.39 8.93
CA SER A 78 -14.56 -18.74 9.85
C SER A 78 -14.61 -19.34 11.27
N PRO A 79 -13.55 -19.22 12.08
CA PRO A 79 -13.54 -19.73 13.45
C PRO A 79 -14.48 -18.94 14.40
N HIS A 80 -14.77 -17.68 14.11
CA HIS A 80 -15.68 -16.82 14.86
C HIS A 80 -16.16 -15.65 13.99
N GLU A 81 -17.04 -14.82 14.54
CA GLU A 81 -17.51 -13.58 13.90
C GLU A 81 -16.36 -12.58 13.67
N VAL A 82 -16.60 -11.64 12.74
CA VAL A 82 -15.69 -10.50 12.55
C VAL A 82 -15.54 -9.68 13.84
N GLN A 83 -14.39 -9.03 13.99
CA GLN A 83 -14.10 -8.17 15.13
C GLN A 83 -15.21 -7.13 15.36
N GLN A 84 -15.40 -6.74 16.62
CA GLN A 84 -16.43 -5.77 16.99
C GLN A 84 -16.15 -4.38 16.40
N GLU A 85 -14.87 -3.99 16.35
CA GLU A 85 -14.44 -2.73 15.78
C GLU A 85 -13.55 -2.96 14.56
N LEU A 86 -14.07 -2.63 13.38
CA LEU A 86 -13.32 -2.66 12.13
C LEU A 86 -12.80 -1.26 11.77
N ARG A 87 -11.69 -1.22 11.04
CA ARG A 87 -11.10 0.00 10.50
C ARG A 87 -12.00 0.62 9.44
N TRP A 88 -11.70 1.88 9.14
CA TRP A 88 -12.24 2.65 8.02
C TRP A 88 -13.76 2.88 8.00
N GLY A 89 -14.48 2.52 9.06
CA GLY A 89 -15.93 2.70 9.09
C GLY A 89 -16.67 1.74 8.15
N VAL A 90 -16.11 0.56 7.88
CA VAL A 90 -16.80 -0.48 7.12
C VAL A 90 -17.99 -1.04 7.89
N SER A 91 -18.97 -1.59 7.15
CA SER A 91 -20.17 -2.22 7.72
C SER A 91 -19.80 -3.57 8.31
N ARG A 92 -19.85 -3.69 9.64
CA ARG A 92 -19.61 -4.97 10.33
C ARG A 92 -20.57 -6.07 9.87
N LYS A 93 -21.84 -5.73 9.62
CA LYS A 93 -22.83 -6.70 9.12
C LYS A 93 -22.45 -7.25 7.75
N GLU A 94 -21.99 -6.37 6.87
CA GLU A 94 -21.59 -6.78 5.52
C GLU A 94 -20.27 -7.57 5.56
N ALA A 95 -19.33 -7.15 6.42
CA ALA A 95 -18.10 -7.88 6.69
C ALA A 95 -18.41 -9.30 7.17
N ASP A 96 -19.30 -9.47 8.14
CA ASP A 96 -19.64 -10.80 8.68
C ASP A 96 -20.22 -11.73 7.61
N ARG A 97 -21.14 -11.19 6.80
CA ARG A 97 -21.73 -11.91 5.66
C ARG A 97 -20.67 -12.33 4.65
N ILE A 98 -19.81 -11.41 4.23
CA ILE A 98 -18.80 -11.65 3.18
C ILE A 98 -17.69 -12.57 3.68
N CYS A 99 -17.15 -12.32 4.87
CA CYS A 99 -16.03 -13.09 5.42
C CYS A 99 -16.37 -14.57 5.60
N SER A 100 -17.59 -14.87 6.06
CA SER A 100 -17.91 -16.17 6.66
C SER A 100 -19.02 -16.94 5.96
N PHE A 101 -19.90 -16.26 5.21
CA PHE A 101 -21.13 -16.86 4.70
C PHE A 101 -21.35 -16.66 3.19
N ASN A 102 -20.35 -16.16 2.47
CA ASN A 102 -20.47 -15.84 1.05
C ASN A 102 -19.13 -16.06 0.35
N ARG A 103 -19.08 -17.05 -0.54
CA ARG A 103 -17.90 -17.36 -1.36
C ARG A 103 -18.04 -16.93 -2.82
N ASP A 104 -19.27 -16.64 -3.25
CA ASP A 104 -19.58 -16.37 -4.66
C ASP A 104 -19.63 -14.88 -5.01
N PHE A 105 -19.86 -14.01 -4.02
CA PHE A 105 -20.05 -12.57 -4.25
C PHE A 105 -19.09 -11.71 -3.44
N ALA A 106 -18.78 -10.53 -3.99
CA ALA A 106 -18.03 -9.49 -3.31
C ALA A 106 -18.97 -8.44 -2.68
N GLU A 107 -18.38 -7.53 -1.89
CA GLU A 107 -18.97 -6.22 -1.65
C GLU A 107 -19.15 -5.49 -3.00
N PHE A 108 -20.05 -4.50 -3.09
CA PHE A 108 -20.26 -3.82 -4.36
C PHE A 108 -19.00 -3.05 -4.82
N ALA A 109 -18.78 -3.00 -6.14
CA ALA A 109 -17.64 -2.30 -6.72
C ALA A 109 -17.61 -0.83 -6.30
N GLY A 110 -16.50 -0.40 -5.72
CA GLY A 110 -16.31 0.96 -5.22
C GLY A 110 -16.74 1.19 -3.78
N TYR A 111 -17.21 0.17 -3.04
CA TYR A 111 -17.56 0.29 -1.61
C TYR A 111 -16.44 0.95 -0.79
N TRP A 112 -15.20 0.50 -0.98
CA TRP A 112 -14.02 1.07 -0.34
C TRP A 112 -13.86 2.60 -0.49
N ARG A 113 -14.42 3.20 -1.54
CA ARG A 113 -14.38 4.66 -1.79
C ARG A 113 -15.32 5.45 -0.87
N THR A 114 -16.31 4.78 -0.26
CA THR A 114 -17.25 5.40 0.68
C THR A 114 -16.78 5.28 2.13
N THR A 115 -15.54 4.80 2.35
CA THR A 115 -14.96 4.53 3.67
C THR A 115 -13.83 5.51 3.97
N ASN A 116 -13.29 5.46 5.18
CA ASN A 116 -12.16 6.30 5.58
C ASN A 116 -10.79 5.79 5.08
N PHE A 117 -10.73 4.68 4.33
CA PHE A 117 -9.46 4.12 3.86
C PHE A 117 -8.69 5.07 2.93
N ILE A 118 -9.33 5.59 1.88
CA ILE A 118 -8.67 6.52 0.94
C ILE A 118 -8.27 7.83 1.63
N PRO A 119 -9.14 8.49 2.44
CA PRO A 119 -8.74 9.65 3.22
C PRO A 119 -7.51 9.39 4.10
N GLU A 120 -7.49 8.29 4.87
CA GLU A 120 -6.36 7.93 5.74
C GLU A 120 -5.06 7.77 4.95
N LEU A 121 -5.08 7.00 3.86
CA LEU A 121 -3.91 6.77 3.01
C LEU A 121 -3.38 8.07 2.39
N ARG A 122 -4.28 8.96 1.94
CA ARG A 122 -3.90 10.27 1.40
C ARG A 122 -3.28 11.16 2.47
N THR A 123 -3.88 11.24 3.65
CA THR A 123 -3.33 12.01 4.77
C THR A 123 -1.93 11.51 5.15
N GLN A 124 -1.70 10.20 5.18
CA GLN A 124 -0.37 9.64 5.43
C GLN A 124 0.64 10.08 4.37
N LYS A 125 0.25 10.07 3.08
CA LYS A 125 1.12 10.52 1.98
C LYS A 125 1.40 12.02 2.05
N GLU A 126 0.41 12.82 2.41
CA GLU A 126 0.55 14.27 2.57
C GLU A 126 1.45 14.65 3.74
N GLN A 127 1.39 13.89 4.84
CA GLN A 127 2.24 14.09 6.02
C GLN A 127 3.71 13.75 5.75
N ASN A 128 3.99 12.82 4.84
CA ASN A 128 5.35 12.47 4.44
C ASN A 128 5.47 12.27 2.91
N PRO A 129 5.56 13.36 2.12
CA PRO A 129 5.53 13.29 0.66
C PRO A 129 6.69 12.51 0.03
N GLU A 130 7.83 12.40 0.72
CA GLU A 130 9.03 11.72 0.24
C GLU A 130 8.97 10.20 0.39
N VAL A 131 8.02 9.69 1.18
CA VAL A 131 7.86 8.26 1.46
C VAL A 131 6.51 7.79 0.91
N GLU A 132 6.47 6.60 0.32
CA GLU A 132 5.20 5.94 0.01
C GLU A 132 4.71 5.24 1.29
N PRO A 133 3.58 5.67 1.88
CA PRO A 133 3.05 5.02 3.07
C PRO A 133 2.61 3.60 2.73
N GLU A 134 3.00 2.64 3.56
CA GLU A 134 2.50 1.27 3.48
C GLU A 134 1.39 1.07 4.52
N THR A 135 0.25 0.53 4.10
CA THR A 135 -0.83 0.10 4.99
C THR A 135 -0.76 -1.40 5.17
N THR A 136 -0.69 -1.87 6.43
CA THR A 136 -0.97 -3.28 6.73
C THR A 136 -2.47 -3.49 6.84
N PHE A 137 -2.97 -4.47 6.10
CA PHE A 137 -4.37 -4.88 6.05
C PHE A 137 -4.52 -6.17 6.86
N TYR A 138 -5.48 -6.21 7.77
CA TYR A 138 -5.65 -7.30 8.73
C TYR A 138 -6.96 -8.02 8.49
N ASP A 139 -6.96 -9.35 8.63
CA ASP A 139 -8.16 -10.18 8.58
C ASP A 139 -9.23 -9.63 9.52
N SER A 140 -10.40 -9.31 8.98
CA SER A 140 -11.51 -8.77 9.77
C SER A 140 -12.04 -9.75 10.81
N VAL A 141 -11.75 -11.04 10.68
CA VAL A 141 -12.05 -12.07 11.68
C VAL A 141 -10.92 -12.12 12.70
N THR A 142 -9.73 -12.55 12.28
CA THR A 142 -8.65 -12.97 13.20
C THR A 142 -7.70 -11.84 13.61
N GLY A 143 -7.66 -10.74 12.87
CA GLY A 143 -6.68 -9.67 13.04
C GLY A 143 -5.26 -10.03 12.60
N LYS A 144 -5.06 -11.18 11.91
CA LYS A 144 -3.76 -11.52 11.31
C LYS A 144 -3.45 -10.60 10.13
N PRO A 145 -2.20 -10.22 9.91
CA PRO A 145 -1.84 -9.38 8.76
C PRO A 145 -1.92 -10.22 7.47
N LEU A 146 -2.64 -9.73 6.47
CA LEU A 146 -2.89 -10.42 5.21
C LEU A 146 -2.15 -9.76 4.03
N PHE A 147 -2.12 -8.44 4.01
CA PHE A 147 -1.48 -7.67 2.95
C PHE A 147 -0.74 -6.46 3.51
N VAL A 148 0.27 -5.99 2.76
CA VAL A 148 0.90 -4.70 2.97
C VAL A 148 0.97 -3.97 1.63
N ALA A 149 0.23 -2.85 1.51
CA ALA A 149 0.16 -2.11 0.26
C ALA A 149 -0.01 -0.59 0.48
N PRO A 150 0.39 0.24 -0.49
CA PRO A 150 1.22 -0.12 -1.65
C PRO A 150 2.62 -0.58 -1.24
N ARG A 151 3.20 -1.58 -1.92
CA ARG A 151 4.59 -2.00 -1.74
C ARG A 151 5.27 -2.20 -3.08
N GLY A 152 6.47 -1.63 -3.25
CA GLY A 152 7.19 -1.68 -4.53
C GLY A 152 6.51 -0.87 -5.65
N ARG A 153 5.51 -0.05 -5.33
CA ARG A 153 4.82 0.89 -6.23
C ARG A 153 4.32 2.11 -5.46
N THR A 154 3.87 3.13 -6.17
CA THR A 154 3.33 4.35 -5.56
C THR A 154 1.88 4.18 -5.10
N VAL A 155 1.46 5.00 -4.14
CA VAL A 155 0.04 5.15 -3.75
C VAL A 155 -0.83 5.43 -4.97
N LYS A 156 -0.36 6.29 -5.89
CA LYS A 156 -1.08 6.59 -7.13
C LYS A 156 -1.32 5.33 -7.96
N ALA A 157 -0.30 4.52 -8.19
CA ALA A 157 -0.41 3.29 -9.00
C ALA A 157 -1.36 2.27 -8.34
N PHE A 158 -1.27 2.09 -7.02
CA PHE A 158 -2.18 1.22 -6.26
C PHE A 158 -3.64 1.68 -6.38
N LEU A 159 -3.87 2.98 -6.19
CA LEU A 159 -5.22 3.54 -6.29
C LEU A 159 -5.76 3.45 -7.72
N GLU A 160 -4.99 3.81 -8.75
CA GLU A 160 -5.43 3.77 -10.15
C GLU A 160 -5.84 2.35 -10.58
N GLU A 161 -5.07 1.34 -10.20
CA GLU A 161 -5.42 -0.07 -10.45
C GLU A 161 -6.70 -0.46 -9.70
N SER A 162 -6.80 -0.11 -8.42
CA SER A 162 -7.99 -0.37 -7.60
C SER A 162 -9.24 0.36 -8.11
N PHE A 163 -9.07 1.58 -8.66
CA PHE A 163 -10.14 2.36 -9.28
C PHE A 163 -10.65 1.70 -10.57
N THR A 164 -9.73 1.20 -11.38
CA THR A 164 -10.03 0.54 -12.66
C THR A 164 -10.84 -0.74 -12.44
N HIS A 165 -10.49 -1.54 -11.44
CA HIS A 165 -11.13 -2.83 -11.21
C HIS A 165 -12.28 -2.82 -10.20
N GLY A 166 -12.41 -1.76 -9.40
CA GLY A 166 -13.55 -1.57 -8.49
C GLY A 166 -13.27 -1.93 -7.04
N TRP A 167 -12.21 -2.70 -6.75
CA TRP A 167 -11.81 -3.09 -5.40
C TRP A 167 -10.31 -2.87 -5.18
N PRO A 168 -9.84 -2.72 -3.93
CA PRO A 168 -8.43 -2.81 -3.59
C PRO A 168 -7.77 -4.00 -4.30
N SER A 169 -6.79 -3.71 -5.15
CA SER A 169 -6.12 -4.69 -6.00
C SER A 169 -4.66 -4.82 -5.59
N PHE A 170 -4.26 -6.01 -5.16
CA PHE A 170 -2.92 -6.29 -4.62
C PHE A 170 -2.08 -7.10 -5.61
N ARG A 171 -0.76 -6.96 -5.53
CA ARG A 171 0.22 -7.73 -6.30
C ARG A 171 1.01 -8.69 -5.40
N ASP A 172 1.74 -9.62 -6.01
CA ASP A 172 2.42 -10.74 -5.32
C ASP A 172 3.32 -10.32 -4.14
N ASN A 173 4.00 -9.19 -4.25
CA ASN A 173 4.88 -8.65 -3.21
C ASN A 173 4.14 -7.89 -2.08
N GLU A 174 2.83 -7.68 -2.24
CA GLU A 174 1.95 -7.04 -1.26
C GLU A 174 1.20 -8.09 -0.41
N VAL A 175 1.31 -9.38 -0.71
CA VAL A 175 0.65 -10.49 0.01
C VAL A 175 1.55 -11.06 1.11
N ILE A 176 0.98 -11.31 2.29
CA ILE A 176 1.64 -12.05 3.37
C ILE A 176 1.26 -13.53 3.20
N TRP A 177 2.07 -14.25 2.44
CA TRP A 177 1.82 -15.65 2.07
C TRP A 177 1.83 -16.61 3.25
N GLU A 178 2.28 -16.21 4.43
CA GLU A 178 2.10 -16.97 5.66
C GLU A 178 0.61 -17.12 6.02
N ASN A 179 -0.21 -16.10 5.69
CA ASN A 179 -1.61 -16.00 6.13
C ASN A 179 -2.64 -16.02 5.00
N VAL A 180 -2.23 -15.99 3.73
CA VAL A 180 -3.12 -15.97 2.56
C VAL A 180 -2.89 -17.18 1.66
N ARG A 181 -3.97 -17.75 1.11
CA ARG A 181 -3.94 -18.75 0.04
C ARG A 181 -4.88 -18.32 -1.07
N CYS A 182 -4.64 -18.83 -2.28
CA CYS A 182 -5.69 -18.85 -3.30
C CYS A 182 -6.06 -20.29 -3.65
N LEU A 183 -7.34 -20.56 -3.78
CA LEU A 183 -7.88 -21.85 -4.16
C LEU A 183 -7.75 -22.03 -5.67
N ARG A 184 -8.07 -23.24 -6.16
CA ARG A 184 -7.83 -23.60 -7.56
C ARG A 184 -8.70 -22.84 -8.55
N ASP A 185 -9.86 -22.37 -8.09
CA ASP A 185 -10.79 -21.53 -8.85
C ASP A 185 -10.42 -20.04 -8.81
N GLY A 186 -9.38 -19.67 -8.06
CA GLY A 186 -8.91 -18.30 -7.89
C GLY A 186 -9.48 -17.60 -6.66
N GLU A 187 -10.36 -18.21 -5.86
CA GLU A 187 -10.82 -17.63 -4.59
C GLU A 187 -9.62 -17.41 -3.66
N CYS A 188 -9.41 -16.18 -3.19
CA CYS A 188 -8.35 -15.90 -2.21
C CYS A 188 -8.94 -15.79 -0.81
N VAL A 189 -8.28 -16.46 0.13
CA VAL A 189 -8.79 -16.75 1.46
C VAL A 189 -7.69 -16.56 2.52
N SER A 190 -8.07 -16.25 3.76
CA SER A 190 -7.14 -16.38 4.87
C SER A 190 -6.95 -17.86 5.21
N VAL A 191 -5.79 -18.21 5.78
CA VAL A 191 -5.52 -19.59 6.23
C VAL A 191 -6.50 -20.10 7.28
N ASP A 192 -7.24 -19.20 7.94
CA ASP A 192 -8.25 -19.53 8.95
C ASP A 192 -9.67 -19.67 8.36
N GLY A 193 -9.86 -19.37 7.07
CA GLY A 193 -11.12 -19.55 6.35
C GLY A 193 -11.96 -18.30 6.13
N THR A 194 -11.36 -17.11 6.21
CA THR A 194 -12.01 -15.85 5.81
C THR A 194 -12.01 -15.74 4.28
N HIS A 195 -13.17 -15.54 3.66
CA HIS A 195 -13.25 -15.17 2.24
C HIS A 195 -12.73 -13.73 2.04
N LEU A 196 -11.69 -13.56 1.22
CA LEU A 196 -11.06 -12.26 0.98
C LEU A 196 -11.48 -11.66 -0.36
N GLY A 197 -11.58 -12.48 -1.40
CA GLY A 197 -11.86 -12.03 -2.76
C GLY A 197 -11.32 -13.04 -3.76
N HIS A 198 -10.75 -12.58 -4.88
CA HIS A 198 -10.26 -13.48 -5.94
C HIS A 198 -8.96 -12.99 -6.57
N ASN A 199 -8.09 -13.93 -6.93
CA ASN A 199 -7.01 -13.69 -7.88
C ASN A 199 -7.59 -13.68 -9.29
N ILE A 200 -7.45 -12.55 -9.99
CA ILE A 200 -7.91 -12.35 -11.36
C ILE A 200 -6.72 -11.83 -12.17
N PRO A 201 -5.81 -12.74 -12.59
CA PRO A 201 -4.60 -12.36 -13.29
C PRO A 201 -4.88 -11.51 -14.53
N ASP A 202 -3.95 -10.61 -14.82
CA ASP A 202 -3.96 -9.75 -16.01
C ASP A 202 -2.61 -9.81 -16.73
N GLY A 203 -2.41 -8.94 -17.73
CA GLY A 203 -1.16 -8.88 -18.48
C GLY A 203 0.09 -8.54 -17.65
N SER A 204 -0.09 -8.11 -16.39
CA SER A 204 1.01 -7.81 -15.45
C SER A 204 1.23 -8.91 -14.41
N GLY A 205 0.51 -10.05 -14.51
CA GLY A 205 0.60 -11.18 -13.60
C GLY A 205 -0.60 -11.28 -12.66
N ASN A 206 -0.40 -11.87 -11.48
CA ASN A 206 -1.46 -12.04 -10.49
C ASN A 206 -2.01 -10.69 -10.02
N ARG A 207 -3.32 -10.63 -9.79
CA ARG A 207 -4.01 -9.45 -9.26
C ARG A 207 -5.08 -9.90 -8.28
N TYR A 208 -4.85 -9.66 -7.00
CA TYR A 208 -5.75 -10.05 -5.94
C TYR A 208 -6.77 -8.95 -5.72
N CYS A 209 -7.99 -9.17 -6.20
CA CYS A 209 -9.12 -8.26 -6.09
C CYS A 209 -9.85 -8.57 -4.78
N ILE A 210 -9.67 -7.73 -3.76
CA ILE A 210 -10.01 -8.07 -2.36
C ILE A 210 -11.11 -7.15 -1.83
N ASN A 211 -12.08 -7.73 -1.12
CA ASN A 211 -13.10 -7.02 -0.38
C ASN A 211 -12.46 -6.21 0.75
N LEU A 212 -12.68 -4.89 0.80
CA LEU A 212 -12.16 -4.07 1.89
C LEU A 212 -12.72 -4.55 3.23
N VAL A 213 -14.00 -4.94 3.27
CA VAL A 213 -14.62 -5.46 4.51
C VAL A 213 -13.92 -6.68 5.09
N SER A 214 -13.22 -7.49 4.28
CA SER A 214 -12.54 -8.71 4.75
C SER A 214 -11.15 -8.44 5.31
N VAL A 215 -10.61 -7.24 5.07
CA VAL A 215 -9.24 -6.86 5.43
C VAL A 215 -9.17 -5.57 6.27
N ALA A 216 -10.28 -5.24 6.92
CA ALA A 216 -10.47 -4.08 7.76
C ALA A 216 -10.32 -4.40 9.27
N GLY A 217 -9.74 -5.55 9.62
CA GLY A 217 -9.44 -5.89 11.00
C GLY A 217 -8.46 -4.92 11.64
N LYS A 218 -8.37 -5.01 12.96
CA LYS A 218 -7.31 -4.45 13.79
C LYS A 218 -6.33 -5.57 14.17
N PRO A 219 -5.03 -5.27 14.35
CA PRO A 219 -4.10 -6.25 14.90
C PRO A 219 -4.60 -6.70 16.27
N VAL A 220 -4.57 -8.01 16.51
CA VAL A 220 -4.72 -8.56 17.85
C VAL A 220 -3.32 -8.75 18.40
N GLU A 221 -3.03 -8.20 19.59
CA GLU A 221 -1.76 -8.50 20.26
C GLU A 221 -1.70 -10.01 20.53
N ALA A 222 -0.59 -10.64 20.15
CA ALA A 222 -0.36 -12.06 20.34
C ALA A 222 -0.14 -12.41 21.81
#